data_AF-A0A7X6XQS2-F1
#
_entry.id   AF-A0A7X6XQS2-F1
#
_cell.length_a   1.000
_cell.length_b   1.000
_cell.length_c   1.000
_cell.angle_alpha   90.00
_cell.angle_beta   90.00
_cell.angle_gamma   90.00
#
_symmetry.space_group_name_H-M   'P 1'
#
loop_
_entity.id
_entity.type
_entity.pdbx_description
1 polymer ?
#
loop_
_entity_poly.entity_id
_entity_poly.type
_entity_poly.pdbx_seq_one_letter_code
_entity_poly.pdbx_strand_id
1 'polypeptide(L)'
;MYELFRRHEANPLITFRELPYPANSVFNPGVAEVDGEVLLLLRVEDLEGRSHLTVARSHDGATNWRIETTPLLAPGDPAHPYEGFGCEDARLTYLDELGLWIIAYTAYSSLGTGVALATTRDFRRVDRIGLVLPPNNKDAAVFPRRVNGKWQMLHRPAAGGQEHIWLTESDDLYHWARPLCVLQERGGPWWDGTRVGAGTVPLETEDGWLILYHGVKQFPAGPTYRLGLALLDRDHPERVLARVPHWVLGPHELYEMMGEVHNVVFTCGCLVREGDVHVYYGATDSSVCLATARLDDLLALCRRYRQQ
;
A
#
# COMPACT_ATOMS: atom_id res chain seq x y z
N MET A 1 5.40 11.08 24.33
CA MET A 1 5.10 11.26 22.89
C MET A 1 5.06 9.85 22.31
N TYR A 2 3.94 9.44 21.71
CA TYR A 2 3.64 8.04 21.37
C TYR A 2 3.97 7.65 19.91
N GLU A 3 4.57 8.56 19.13
CA GLU A 3 4.91 8.29 17.74
C GLU A 3 6.20 7.47 17.66
N LEU A 4 6.08 6.20 17.27
CA LEU A 4 7.22 5.32 16.97
C LEU A 4 7.92 5.73 15.68
N PHE A 5 7.19 6.35 14.76
CA PHE A 5 7.71 6.81 13.48
C PHE A 5 8.25 8.23 13.57
N ARG A 6 9.51 8.41 13.17
CA ARG A 6 10.13 9.71 12.92
C ARG A 6 9.96 10.06 11.45
N ARG A 7 9.29 11.19 11.17
CA ARG A 7 9.18 11.78 9.82
C ARG A 7 10.55 12.22 9.33
N HIS A 8 10.80 12.04 8.03
CA HIS A 8 11.99 12.54 7.39
C HIS A 8 11.96 14.08 7.33
N GLU A 9 13.09 14.73 7.59
CA GLU A 9 13.17 16.20 7.70
C GLU A 9 12.93 16.91 6.36
N ALA A 10 13.19 16.22 5.25
CA ALA A 10 12.96 16.74 3.90
C ALA A 10 11.53 16.50 3.39
N ASN A 11 10.58 16.03 4.21
CA ASN A 11 9.21 15.84 3.76
C ASN A 11 8.53 17.18 3.36
N PRO A 12 7.70 17.19 2.31
CA PRO A 12 7.47 16.10 1.36
C PRO A 12 8.67 15.84 0.42
N LEU A 13 8.95 14.56 0.14
CA LEU A 13 10.08 14.15 -0.71
C LEU A 13 9.82 14.39 -2.19
N ILE A 14 8.59 14.14 -2.64
CA ILE A 14 8.16 14.32 -4.04
C ILE A 14 6.77 14.95 -4.03
N THR A 15 6.61 16.03 -4.79
CA THR A 15 5.35 16.68 -5.12
C THR A 15 5.19 16.72 -6.64
N PHE A 16 4.04 17.21 -7.12
CA PHE A 16 3.82 17.33 -8.56
C PHE A 16 4.86 18.22 -9.27
N ARG A 17 5.55 19.10 -8.52
CA ARG A 17 6.55 20.04 -9.04
C ARG A 17 7.83 19.35 -9.51
N GLU A 18 8.12 18.17 -8.96
CA GLU A 18 9.30 17.38 -9.33
C GLU A 18 9.03 16.47 -10.54
N LEU A 19 7.77 16.34 -10.97
CA LEU A 19 7.43 15.50 -12.12
C LEU A 19 7.92 16.14 -13.43
N PRO A 20 8.45 15.34 -14.37
CA PRO A 20 8.97 15.85 -15.65
C PRO A 20 7.85 16.14 -16.69
N TYR A 21 6.59 16.06 -16.29
CA TYR A 21 5.41 16.32 -17.12
C TYR A 21 4.27 16.92 -16.28
N PRO A 22 3.28 17.58 -16.90
CA PRO A 22 2.15 18.17 -16.18
C PRO A 22 1.31 17.09 -15.48
N ALA A 23 1.00 17.31 -14.21
CA ALA A 23 0.16 16.46 -13.40
C ALA A 23 -0.51 17.28 -12.31
N ASN A 24 -1.61 16.76 -11.75
CA ASN A 24 -2.32 17.35 -10.63
C ASN A 24 -1.59 17.04 -9.31
N SER A 25 -1.34 15.76 -9.04
CA SER A 25 -0.79 15.28 -7.77
C SER A 25 0.03 14.00 -7.92
N VAL A 26 0.86 13.70 -6.90
CA VAL A 26 1.68 12.47 -6.83
C VAL A 26 1.76 11.95 -5.40
N PHE A 27 1.39 10.69 -5.19
CA PHE A 27 1.20 10.12 -3.86
C PHE A 27 1.19 8.58 -3.89
N ASN A 28 0.89 7.95 -2.75
CA ASN A 28 0.67 6.51 -2.57
C ASN A 28 1.64 5.57 -3.32
N PRO A 29 2.97 5.74 -3.17
CA PRO A 29 3.92 4.99 -3.96
C PRO A 29 4.08 3.55 -3.46
N GLY A 30 4.07 2.61 -4.38
CA GLY A 30 4.68 1.30 -4.12
C GLY A 30 6.19 1.46 -3.96
N VAL A 31 6.83 0.62 -3.16
CA VAL A 31 8.29 0.71 -2.94
C VAL A 31 8.96 -0.64 -3.11
N ALA A 32 10.15 -0.61 -3.70
CA ALA A 32 11.03 -1.75 -3.90
C ALA A 32 12.49 -1.32 -3.78
N GLU A 33 13.38 -2.28 -3.58
CA GLU A 33 14.81 -2.10 -3.79
C GLU A 33 15.21 -2.88 -5.04
N VAL A 34 15.79 -2.18 -6.03
CA VAL A 34 16.12 -2.75 -7.34
C VAL A 34 17.48 -2.23 -7.75
N ASP A 35 18.40 -3.14 -8.09
CA ASP A 35 19.76 -2.82 -8.54
C ASP A 35 20.53 -1.87 -7.58
N GLY A 36 20.28 -1.98 -6.28
CA GLY A 36 20.92 -1.15 -5.25
C GLY A 36 20.32 0.25 -5.09
N GLU A 37 19.17 0.52 -5.70
CA GLU A 37 18.44 1.78 -5.57
C GLU A 37 17.07 1.56 -4.92
N VAL A 38 16.57 2.60 -4.23
CA VAL A 38 15.15 2.68 -3.91
C VAL A 38 14.38 2.99 -5.18
N LEU A 39 13.42 2.14 -5.48
CA LEU A 39 12.43 2.37 -6.51
C LEU A 39 11.10 2.71 -5.85
N LEU A 40 10.49 3.81 -6.29
CA LEU A 40 9.09 4.14 -6.02
C LEU A 40 8.28 3.98 -7.30
N LEU A 41 7.15 3.28 -7.21
CA LEU A 41 6.12 3.26 -8.24
C LEU A 41 5.03 4.25 -7.82
N LEU A 42 5.19 5.49 -8.25
CA LEU A 42 4.38 6.64 -7.87
C LEU A 42 2.99 6.53 -8.49
N ARG A 43 1.91 6.71 -7.70
CA ARG A 43 0.61 7.06 -8.27
C ARG A 43 0.63 8.54 -8.61
N VAL A 44 0.34 8.85 -9.86
CA VAL A 44 0.26 10.23 -10.37
C VAL A 44 -1.12 10.43 -10.95
N GLU A 45 -1.80 11.48 -10.54
CA GLU A 45 -3.06 11.91 -11.16
C GLU A 45 -2.75 12.96 -12.22
N ASP A 46 -3.21 12.73 -13.45
CA ASP A 46 -3.09 13.70 -14.54
C ASP A 46 -4.07 14.88 -14.38
N LEU A 47 -3.94 15.91 -15.22
CA LEU A 47 -4.81 17.09 -15.17
C LEU A 47 -6.26 16.81 -15.60
N GLU A 48 -6.55 15.61 -16.09
CA GLU A 48 -7.90 15.14 -16.44
C GLU A 48 -8.50 14.24 -15.34
N GLY A 49 -7.79 14.04 -14.22
CA GLY A 49 -8.24 13.24 -13.08
C GLY A 49 -8.03 11.74 -13.27
N ARG A 50 -7.20 11.31 -14.23
CA ARG A 50 -6.88 9.88 -14.42
C ARG A 50 -5.56 9.54 -13.75
N SER A 51 -5.54 8.41 -13.05
CA SER A 51 -4.34 7.95 -12.35
C SER A 51 -3.50 6.99 -13.19
N HIS A 52 -2.19 7.17 -13.16
CA HIS A 52 -1.21 6.25 -13.74
C HIS A 52 -0.06 5.99 -12.76
N LEU A 53 0.75 4.98 -13.06
CA LEU A 53 1.86 4.56 -12.22
C LEU A 53 3.19 4.85 -12.92
N THR A 54 4.00 5.74 -12.33
CA THR A 54 5.29 6.18 -12.88
C THR A 54 6.43 5.77 -11.97
N VAL A 55 7.52 5.29 -12.55
CA VAL A 55 8.69 4.87 -11.79
C VAL A 55 9.56 6.07 -11.42
N ALA A 56 10.04 6.08 -10.18
CA ALA A 56 11.08 6.98 -9.69
C ALA A 56 12.17 6.17 -8.99
N ARG A 57 13.44 6.56 -9.17
CA ARG A 57 14.59 5.90 -8.55
C ARG A 57 15.47 6.88 -7.80
N SER A 58 15.98 6.47 -6.65
CA SER A 58 16.96 7.21 -5.86
C SER A 58 17.92 6.25 -5.17
N HIS A 59 19.19 6.61 -5.10
CA HIS A 59 20.19 5.81 -4.38
C HIS A 59 19.93 5.81 -2.86
N ASP A 60 19.64 6.97 -2.27
CA ASP A 60 19.41 7.11 -0.83
C ASP A 60 17.93 6.88 -0.43
N GLY A 61 17.01 7.00 -1.38
CA GLY A 61 15.57 6.93 -1.13
C GLY A 61 14.98 8.19 -0.49
N ALA A 62 15.72 9.29 -0.45
CA ALA A 62 15.27 10.54 0.15
C ALA A 62 15.41 11.72 -0.81
N THR A 63 16.45 11.74 -1.62
CA THR A 63 16.82 12.89 -2.46
C THR A 63 17.14 12.47 -3.90
N ASN A 64 17.30 13.45 -4.79
CA ASN A 64 17.80 13.27 -6.16
C ASN A 64 17.03 12.21 -6.97
N TRP A 65 15.70 12.21 -6.84
CA TRP A 65 14.82 11.28 -7.55
C TRP A 65 14.94 11.44 -9.07
N ARG A 66 15.19 10.33 -9.75
CA ARG A 66 15.10 10.22 -11.21
C ARG A 66 13.74 9.64 -11.56
N ILE A 67 12.83 10.49 -12.02
CA ILE A 67 11.45 10.15 -12.35
C ILE A 67 11.34 9.93 -13.85
N GLU A 68 10.76 8.81 -14.27
CA GLU A 68 10.55 8.48 -15.68
C GLU A 68 9.58 9.48 -16.34
N THR A 69 9.82 9.79 -17.62
CA THR A 69 8.97 10.71 -18.40
C THR A 69 7.70 10.05 -18.93
N THR A 70 7.60 8.73 -18.84
CA THR A 70 6.48 7.93 -19.34
C THR A 70 6.02 6.96 -18.25
N PRO A 71 4.70 6.82 -18.03
CA PRO A 71 4.19 5.88 -17.04
C PRO A 71 4.56 4.43 -17.37
N LEU A 72 4.81 3.63 -16.34
CA LEU A 72 4.97 2.17 -16.48
C LEU A 72 3.61 1.50 -16.73
N LEU A 73 2.58 1.93 -16.02
CA LEU A 73 1.18 1.50 -16.21
C LEU A 73 0.31 2.75 -16.35
N ALA A 74 -0.49 2.80 -17.41
CA ALA A 74 -1.41 3.89 -17.70
C ALA A 74 -2.77 3.34 -18.16
N PRO A 75 -3.86 4.10 -17.95
CA PRO A 75 -5.18 3.77 -18.46
C PRO A 75 -5.22 3.83 -20.00
N GLY A 76 -6.27 3.25 -20.59
CA GLY A 76 -6.59 3.41 -22.02
C GLY A 76 -6.17 2.25 -22.93
N ASP A 77 -5.64 1.16 -22.39
CA ASP A 77 -5.41 -0.07 -23.16
C ASP A 77 -6.75 -0.84 -23.33
N PRO A 78 -7.26 -1.03 -24.56
CA PRO A 78 -8.51 -1.77 -24.79
C PRO A 78 -8.46 -3.23 -24.34
N ALA A 79 -7.28 -3.84 -24.23
CA ALA A 79 -7.12 -5.19 -23.69
C ALA A 79 -7.33 -5.24 -22.16
N HIS A 80 -7.24 -4.09 -21.48
CA HIS A 80 -7.39 -3.95 -20.04
C HIS A 80 -8.47 -2.91 -19.68
N PRO A 81 -9.75 -3.16 -20.06
CA PRO A 81 -10.82 -2.15 -19.99
C PRO A 81 -11.18 -1.70 -18.58
N TYR A 82 -10.81 -2.50 -17.56
CA TYR A 82 -11.09 -2.20 -16.15
C TYR A 82 -10.15 -1.15 -15.54
N GLU A 83 -9.17 -0.67 -16.30
CA GLU A 83 -8.24 0.40 -15.93
C GLU A 83 -8.66 1.75 -16.56
N GLY A 84 -9.84 1.86 -17.18
CA GLY A 84 -10.21 3.01 -18.01
C GLY A 84 -10.17 4.39 -17.35
N PHE A 85 -10.24 4.47 -16.02
CA PHE A 85 -10.11 5.70 -15.25
C PHE A 85 -8.76 5.81 -14.52
N GLY A 86 -8.09 4.69 -14.24
CA GLY A 86 -6.73 4.72 -13.73
C GLY A 86 -6.19 3.41 -13.17
N CYS A 87 -4.88 3.44 -12.93
CA CYS A 87 -4.12 2.44 -12.18
C CYS A 87 -3.59 3.09 -10.89
N GLU A 88 -3.98 2.58 -9.73
CA GLU A 88 -3.80 3.28 -8.46
C GLU A 88 -3.17 2.42 -7.36
N ASP A 89 -2.52 3.07 -6.39
CA ASP A 89 -2.11 2.52 -5.10
C ASP A 89 -1.38 1.17 -5.20
N ALA A 90 -0.32 1.12 -6.00
CA ALA A 90 0.39 -0.14 -6.28
C ALA A 90 1.23 -0.62 -5.08
N ARG A 91 1.16 -1.91 -4.76
CA ARG A 91 2.06 -2.61 -3.83
C ARG A 91 2.99 -3.51 -4.63
N LEU A 92 4.29 -3.48 -4.31
CA LEU A 92 5.34 -4.18 -5.06
C LEU A 92 5.87 -5.36 -4.25
N THR A 93 5.79 -6.57 -4.79
CA THR A 93 6.23 -7.79 -4.10
C THR A 93 7.16 -8.57 -4.99
N TYR A 94 8.40 -8.84 -4.53
CA TYR A 94 9.29 -9.74 -5.25
C TYR A 94 8.92 -11.19 -4.91
N LEU A 95 8.78 -12.03 -5.94
CA LEU A 95 8.51 -13.45 -5.79
C LEU A 95 9.77 -14.24 -6.16
N ASP A 96 10.55 -14.62 -5.15
CA ASP A 96 11.82 -15.34 -5.33
C ASP A 96 11.66 -16.61 -6.18
N GLU A 97 10.60 -17.38 -5.95
CA GLU A 97 10.28 -18.62 -6.68
C GLU A 97 10.16 -18.40 -8.21
N LEU A 98 9.71 -17.21 -8.63
CA LEU A 98 9.46 -16.87 -10.04
C LEU A 98 10.53 -15.93 -10.63
N GLY A 99 11.38 -15.35 -9.78
CA GLY A 99 12.40 -14.38 -10.16
C GLY A 99 11.81 -13.11 -10.79
N LEU A 100 10.64 -12.67 -10.33
CA LEU A 100 9.94 -11.49 -10.87
C LEU A 100 9.20 -10.72 -9.77
N TRP A 101 8.85 -9.48 -10.08
CA TRP A 101 8.01 -8.62 -9.26
C TRP A 101 6.55 -8.76 -9.66
N ILE A 102 5.68 -8.83 -8.65
CA ILE A 102 4.24 -8.60 -8.77
C ILE A 102 3.94 -7.15 -8.38
N ILE A 103 3.15 -6.51 -9.22
CA ILE A 103 2.53 -5.22 -8.99
C ILE A 103 1.05 -5.50 -8.72
N ALA A 104 0.62 -5.40 -7.47
CA ALA A 104 -0.80 -5.45 -7.11
C ALA A 104 -1.34 -4.04 -7.02
N TYR A 105 -2.37 -3.71 -7.80
CA TYR A 105 -2.88 -2.34 -7.89
C TYR A 105 -4.39 -2.30 -8.01
N THR A 106 -4.95 -1.13 -7.75
CA THR A 106 -6.37 -0.85 -7.96
C THR A 106 -6.56 -0.47 -9.41
N ALA A 107 -7.35 -1.26 -10.15
CA ALA A 107 -7.83 -0.91 -11.49
C ALA A 107 -9.17 -0.18 -11.35
N TYR A 108 -9.21 1.08 -11.78
CA TYR A 108 -10.40 1.93 -11.68
C TYR A 108 -11.04 2.11 -13.05
N SER A 109 -12.37 1.89 -13.11
CA SER A 109 -13.17 2.11 -14.31
C SER A 109 -14.61 2.51 -13.96
N SER A 110 -15.46 2.64 -14.99
CA SER A 110 -16.89 2.88 -14.85
C SER A 110 -17.63 1.81 -14.06
N LEU A 111 -17.04 0.63 -13.86
CA LEU A 111 -17.59 -0.46 -13.05
C LEU A 111 -17.17 -0.40 -11.57
N GLY A 112 -16.35 0.58 -11.19
CA GLY A 112 -15.80 0.72 -9.85
C GLY A 112 -14.32 0.37 -9.77
N THR A 113 -13.83 0.21 -8.54
CA THR A 113 -12.44 -0.15 -8.24
C THR A 113 -12.33 -1.65 -8.05
N GLY A 114 -11.43 -2.30 -8.79
CA GLY A 114 -11.13 -3.72 -8.67
C GLY A 114 -9.65 -3.97 -8.40
N VAL A 115 -9.30 -5.21 -8.10
CA VAL A 115 -7.89 -5.59 -7.90
C VAL A 115 -7.35 -6.19 -9.18
N ALA A 116 -6.27 -5.61 -9.68
CA ALA A 116 -5.52 -6.11 -10.82
C ALA A 116 -4.08 -6.44 -10.43
N LEU A 117 -3.48 -7.38 -11.17
CA LEU A 117 -2.08 -7.73 -11.06
C LEU A 117 -1.34 -7.46 -12.36
N ALA A 118 -0.05 -7.18 -12.24
CA ALA A 118 0.88 -7.15 -13.34
C ALA A 118 2.25 -7.68 -12.89
N THR A 119 3.07 -8.09 -13.84
CA THR A 119 4.41 -8.62 -13.57
C THR A 119 5.49 -7.81 -14.26
N THR A 120 6.67 -7.72 -13.64
CA THR A 120 7.85 -7.11 -14.25
C THR A 120 9.12 -7.76 -13.71
N ARG A 121 10.21 -7.67 -14.46
CA ARG A 121 11.55 -8.06 -13.99
C ARG A 121 12.44 -6.86 -13.69
N ASP A 122 12.12 -5.70 -14.26
CA ASP A 122 13.04 -4.54 -14.33
C ASP A 122 12.36 -3.18 -14.10
N PHE A 123 11.04 -3.15 -13.96
CA PHE A 123 10.23 -1.93 -13.91
C PHE A 123 10.45 -1.00 -15.13
N ARG A 124 10.72 -1.60 -16.29
CA ARG A 124 10.75 -0.92 -17.60
C ARG A 124 9.70 -1.47 -18.53
N ARG A 125 9.50 -2.80 -18.48
CA ARG A 125 8.40 -3.48 -19.16
C ARG A 125 7.49 -4.15 -18.14
N VAL A 126 6.19 -4.09 -18.42
CA VAL A 126 5.18 -4.74 -17.60
C VAL A 126 4.32 -5.66 -18.45
N ASP A 127 4.08 -6.87 -17.96
CA ASP A 127 3.12 -7.79 -18.52
C ASP A 127 1.90 -7.82 -17.58
N ARG A 128 0.79 -7.22 -18.03
CA ARG A 128 -0.45 -7.13 -17.25
C ARG A 128 -1.12 -8.51 -17.18
N ILE A 129 -1.40 -8.97 -15.97
CA ILE A 129 -2.35 -10.06 -15.73
C ILE A 129 -3.78 -9.52 -15.88
N GLY A 130 -4.00 -8.28 -15.43
CA GLY A 130 -5.29 -7.62 -15.46
C GLY A 130 -6.11 -7.89 -14.20
N LEU A 131 -7.43 -7.72 -14.30
CA LEU A 131 -8.35 -7.83 -13.17
C LEU A 131 -8.40 -9.27 -12.64
N VAL A 132 -8.07 -9.45 -11.35
CA VAL A 132 -8.08 -10.75 -10.67
C VAL A 132 -9.16 -10.86 -9.58
N LEU A 133 -9.62 -9.74 -9.02
CA LEU A 133 -10.81 -9.70 -8.15
C LEU A 133 -11.75 -8.58 -8.58
N PRO A 134 -13.06 -8.84 -8.68
CA PRO A 134 -14.02 -7.90 -9.24
C PRO A 134 -14.26 -6.68 -8.32
N PRO A 135 -14.69 -5.55 -8.89
CA PRO A 135 -15.18 -4.42 -8.12
C PRO A 135 -16.40 -4.75 -7.24
N ASN A 136 -16.59 -4.11 -6.08
CA ASN A 136 -15.74 -3.07 -5.46
C ASN A 136 -14.70 -3.69 -4.52
N ASN A 137 -13.42 -3.50 -4.81
CA ASN A 137 -12.30 -4.11 -4.10
C ASN A 137 -10.99 -3.34 -4.37
N LYS A 138 -10.13 -3.23 -3.35
CA LYS A 138 -8.84 -2.54 -3.44
C LYS A 138 -7.87 -3.00 -2.34
N ASP A 139 -6.80 -2.24 -2.13
CA ASP A 139 -5.81 -2.45 -1.06
C ASP A 139 -5.16 -3.83 -1.11
N ALA A 140 -4.81 -4.26 -2.32
CA ALA A 140 -4.24 -5.56 -2.58
C ALA A 140 -2.76 -5.62 -2.21
N ALA A 141 -2.35 -6.64 -1.47
CA ALA A 141 -0.97 -6.91 -1.10
C ALA A 141 -0.69 -8.42 -1.15
N VAL A 142 0.10 -8.85 -2.14
CA VAL A 142 0.49 -10.25 -2.32
C VAL A 142 1.60 -10.58 -1.31
N PHE A 143 1.55 -11.77 -0.71
CA PHE A 143 2.60 -12.21 0.21
C PHE A 143 3.89 -12.52 -0.58
N PRO A 144 5.08 -12.26 -0.02
CA PRO A 144 6.36 -12.40 -0.73
C PRO A 144 6.77 -13.86 -1.03
N ARG A 145 6.03 -14.83 -0.52
CA ARG A 145 6.21 -16.25 -0.81
C ARG A 145 4.89 -17.00 -0.67
N ARG A 146 4.87 -18.24 -1.14
CA ARG A 146 3.77 -19.16 -0.84
C ARG A 146 3.67 -19.43 0.66
N VAL A 147 2.45 -19.56 1.14
CA VAL A 147 2.10 -20.04 2.49
C VAL A 147 1.25 -21.29 2.30
N ASN A 148 1.65 -22.41 2.93
CA ASN A 148 1.01 -23.72 2.75
C ASN A 148 0.84 -24.13 1.27
N GLY A 149 1.84 -23.82 0.44
CA GLY A 149 1.86 -24.15 -1.00
C GLY A 149 1.01 -23.25 -1.89
N LYS A 150 0.31 -22.25 -1.33
CA LYS A 150 -0.52 -21.31 -2.09
C LYS A 150 0.08 -19.91 -2.12
N TRP A 151 -0.10 -19.22 -3.23
CA TRP A 151 0.01 -17.76 -3.24
C TRP A 151 -1.14 -17.18 -2.43
N GLN A 152 -0.85 -16.13 -1.68
CA GLN A 152 -1.85 -15.47 -0.84
C GLN A 152 -1.80 -13.97 -1.04
N MET A 153 -2.94 -13.32 -0.86
CA MET A 153 -3.09 -11.88 -1.05
C MET A 153 -4.07 -11.31 -0.04
N LEU A 154 -3.67 -10.24 0.65
CA LEU A 154 -4.60 -9.38 1.36
C LEU A 154 -5.34 -8.50 0.36
N HIS A 155 -6.63 -8.25 0.58
CA HIS A 155 -7.44 -7.34 -0.22
C HIS A 155 -8.61 -6.80 0.60
N ARG A 156 -9.40 -5.89 0.03
CA ARG A 156 -10.39 -5.12 0.78
C ARG A 156 -11.69 -4.92 -0.01
N PRO A 157 -12.56 -5.94 -0.08
CA PRO A 157 -13.86 -5.82 -0.72
C PRO A 157 -14.76 -4.89 0.09
N ALA A 158 -15.57 -4.08 -0.59
CA ALA A 158 -16.66 -3.32 0.03
C ALA A 158 -17.91 -4.22 0.15
N ALA A 159 -17.84 -5.22 1.03
CA ALA A 159 -18.86 -6.25 1.18
C ALA A 159 -19.96 -5.80 2.15
N GLY A 160 -21.19 -5.63 1.67
CA GLY A 160 -22.33 -5.27 2.52
C GLY A 160 -22.19 -3.90 3.20
N GLY A 161 -21.48 -2.96 2.56
CA GLY A 161 -21.19 -1.63 3.11
C GLY A 161 -20.07 -1.57 4.14
N GLN A 162 -19.42 -2.70 4.42
CA GLN A 162 -18.29 -2.82 5.33
C GLN A 162 -17.00 -3.01 4.54
N GLU A 163 -15.90 -2.53 5.10
CA GLU A 163 -14.61 -2.47 4.43
C GLU A 163 -13.51 -3.01 5.35
N HIS A 164 -13.44 -4.33 5.40
CA HIS A 164 -12.48 -5.11 6.18
C HIS A 164 -11.29 -5.57 5.32
N ILE A 165 -10.19 -5.98 5.97
CA ILE A 165 -9.09 -6.70 5.31
C ILE A 165 -9.44 -8.18 5.23
N TRP A 166 -9.40 -8.73 4.03
CA TRP A 166 -9.62 -10.14 3.72
C TRP A 166 -8.34 -10.76 3.15
N LEU A 167 -8.24 -12.07 3.25
CA LEU A 167 -7.22 -12.92 2.65
C LEU A 167 -7.88 -13.77 1.57
N THR A 168 -7.18 -14.00 0.46
CA THR A 168 -7.57 -14.95 -0.58
C THR A 168 -6.33 -15.74 -1.02
N GLU A 169 -6.54 -16.91 -1.63
CA GLU A 169 -5.45 -17.79 -2.07
C GLU A 169 -5.55 -18.16 -3.56
N SER A 170 -4.40 -18.47 -4.16
CA SER A 170 -4.28 -18.86 -5.56
C SER A 170 -3.17 -19.90 -5.76
N ASP A 171 -3.34 -20.76 -6.76
CA ASP A 171 -2.30 -21.69 -7.23
C ASP A 171 -1.37 -21.06 -8.27
N ASP A 172 -1.88 -20.10 -9.05
CA ASP A 172 -1.30 -19.64 -10.31
C ASP A 172 -1.19 -18.12 -10.46
N LEU A 173 -1.65 -17.33 -9.47
CA LEU A 173 -1.76 -15.86 -9.47
C LEU A 173 -2.88 -15.27 -10.36
N TYR A 174 -3.59 -16.10 -11.12
CA TYR A 174 -4.69 -15.68 -11.99
C TYR A 174 -6.05 -15.95 -11.33
N HIS A 175 -6.21 -17.13 -10.73
CA HIS A 175 -7.46 -17.58 -10.14
C HIS A 175 -7.37 -17.52 -8.61
N TRP A 176 -8.19 -16.67 -8.00
CA TRP A 176 -8.19 -16.42 -6.56
C TRP A 176 -9.49 -16.90 -5.91
N ALA A 177 -9.38 -17.62 -4.79
CA ALA A 177 -10.52 -18.25 -4.12
C ALA A 177 -10.34 -18.30 -2.58
N ARG A 178 -11.36 -18.83 -1.90
CA ARG A 178 -11.42 -19.00 -0.44
C ARG A 178 -11.19 -17.69 0.34
N PRO A 179 -12.05 -16.67 0.12
CA PRO A 179 -11.94 -15.41 0.85
C PRO A 179 -12.17 -15.63 2.36
N LEU A 180 -11.28 -15.11 3.19
CA LEU A 180 -11.35 -15.15 4.65
C LEU A 180 -11.20 -13.73 5.22
N CYS A 181 -12.14 -13.28 6.04
CA CYS A 181 -12.02 -11.98 6.70
C CYS A 181 -10.98 -12.07 7.82
N VAL A 182 -9.92 -11.26 7.74
CA VAL A 182 -8.77 -11.31 8.66
C VAL A 182 -8.87 -10.20 9.70
N LEU A 183 -9.11 -8.97 9.27
CA LEU A 183 -9.11 -7.80 10.16
C LEU A 183 -10.31 -6.92 9.84
N GLN A 184 -11.29 -6.94 10.73
CA GLN A 184 -12.51 -6.14 10.64
C GLN A 184 -12.25 -4.68 11.04
N GLU A 185 -13.00 -3.75 10.46
CA GLU A 185 -13.12 -2.39 11.00
C GLU A 185 -13.71 -2.47 12.42
N ARG A 186 -13.23 -1.64 13.34
CA ARG A 186 -13.67 -1.77 14.76
C ARG A 186 -15.07 -1.20 15.04
N GLY A 187 -15.62 -0.41 14.12
CA GLY A 187 -16.83 0.39 14.36
C GLY A 187 -16.65 1.46 15.45
N GLY A 188 -17.77 2.09 15.82
CA GLY A 188 -17.87 2.96 16.99
C GLY A 188 -16.84 4.11 17.02
N PRO A 189 -16.25 4.42 18.19
CA PRO A 189 -15.37 5.58 18.35
C PRO A 189 -13.92 5.35 17.89
N TRP A 190 -13.58 4.14 17.45
CA TRP A 190 -12.22 3.74 17.13
C TRP A 190 -11.63 4.53 15.95
N TRP A 191 -10.31 4.71 15.97
CA TRP A 191 -9.60 5.45 14.92
C TRP A 191 -9.61 4.72 13.56
N ASP A 192 -9.81 3.40 13.60
CA ASP A 192 -9.98 2.48 12.47
C ASP A 192 -11.40 1.89 12.44
N GLY A 193 -12.37 2.72 12.83
CA GLY A 193 -13.77 2.32 13.00
C GLY A 193 -14.61 2.35 11.72
N THR A 194 -14.23 3.14 10.70
CA THR A 194 -15.03 3.32 9.47
C THR A 194 -14.66 2.35 8.36
N ARG A 195 -13.37 2.07 8.20
CA ARG A 195 -12.82 1.10 7.24
C ARG A 195 -11.35 0.84 7.56
N VAL A 196 -10.85 -0.30 7.10
CA VAL A 196 -9.43 -0.69 7.18
C VAL A 196 -8.97 -1.24 5.84
N GLY A 197 -7.67 -1.18 5.56
CA GLY A 197 -7.08 -1.77 4.36
C GLY A 197 -5.59 -2.05 4.56
N ALA A 198 -5.07 -3.04 3.82
CA ALA A 198 -3.64 -3.33 3.86
C ALA A 198 -2.86 -2.12 3.35
N GLY A 199 -1.84 -1.68 4.08
CA GLY A 199 -0.94 -0.62 3.64
C GLY A 199 0.25 -1.23 2.93
N THR A 200 1.11 -1.87 3.72
CA THR A 200 2.33 -2.51 3.24
C THR A 200 2.08 -3.91 2.71
N VAL A 201 3.00 -4.39 1.88
CA VAL A 201 3.22 -5.84 1.70
C VAL A 201 3.48 -6.47 3.08
N PRO A 202 2.89 -7.64 3.40
CA PRO A 202 3.17 -8.33 4.65
C PRO A 202 4.67 -8.59 4.84
N LEU A 203 5.23 -8.04 5.91
CA LEU A 203 6.65 -8.21 6.22
C LEU A 203 6.83 -9.50 7.04
N GLU A 204 7.60 -10.44 6.51
CA GLU A 204 7.91 -11.68 7.24
C GLU A 204 8.86 -11.40 8.40
N THR A 205 8.50 -11.87 9.59
CA THR A 205 9.33 -11.77 10.79
C THR A 205 9.27 -13.07 11.59
N GLU A 206 10.14 -13.20 12.60
CA GLU A 206 10.10 -14.35 13.52
C GLU A 206 8.80 -14.41 14.34
N ASP A 207 8.15 -13.27 14.58
CA ASP A 207 6.88 -13.22 15.31
C ASP A 207 5.65 -13.55 14.46
N GLY A 208 5.78 -13.49 13.13
CA GLY A 208 4.67 -13.58 12.18
C GLY A 208 4.79 -12.58 11.03
N TRP A 209 3.69 -12.36 10.32
CA TRP A 209 3.59 -11.34 9.28
C TRP A 209 3.22 -10.00 9.91
N LEU A 210 4.17 -9.07 9.96
CA LEU A 210 3.89 -7.69 10.37
C LEU A 210 3.22 -6.95 9.22
N ILE A 211 2.05 -6.37 9.50
CA ILE A 211 1.35 -5.50 8.54
C ILE A 211 1.20 -4.10 9.13
N LEU A 212 1.58 -3.10 8.35
CA LEU A 212 1.11 -1.74 8.55
C LEU A 212 -0.18 -1.60 7.74
N TYR A 213 -1.28 -1.39 8.44
CA TYR A 213 -2.59 -1.22 7.82
C TYR A 213 -3.07 0.21 8.03
N HIS A 214 -3.80 0.75 7.05
CA HIS A 214 -4.47 2.02 7.27
C HIS A 214 -5.83 1.77 7.93
N GLY A 215 -6.22 2.70 8.79
CA GLY A 215 -7.53 2.74 9.41
C GLY A 215 -8.11 4.14 9.33
N VAL A 216 -9.41 4.19 9.11
CA VAL A 216 -10.14 5.43 8.88
C VAL A 216 -11.15 5.66 9.98
N LYS A 217 -11.23 6.92 10.41
CA LYS A 217 -12.34 7.43 11.20
C LYS A 217 -13.02 8.56 10.44
N GLN A 218 -14.32 8.44 10.27
CA GLN A 218 -15.15 9.52 9.72
C GLN A 218 -15.40 10.59 10.77
N PHE A 219 -15.05 11.83 10.46
CA PHE A 219 -15.45 13.03 11.20
C PHE A 219 -16.42 13.89 10.36
N PRO A 220 -17.10 14.88 10.95
CA PRO A 220 -17.98 15.78 10.21
C PRO A 220 -17.28 16.53 9.06
N ALA A 221 -15.99 16.86 9.23
CA ALA A 221 -15.18 17.55 8.22
C ALA A 221 -14.59 16.62 7.14
N GLY A 222 -14.78 15.30 7.25
CA GLY A 222 -14.19 14.32 6.35
C GLY A 222 -13.54 13.14 7.08
N PRO A 223 -13.01 12.17 6.33
CA PRO A 223 -12.27 11.05 6.88
C PRO A 223 -10.92 11.50 7.43
N THR A 224 -10.36 10.73 8.36
CA THR A 224 -8.95 10.81 8.72
C THR A 224 -8.30 9.45 8.58
N TYR A 225 -7.23 9.36 7.80
CA TYR A 225 -6.47 8.14 7.56
C TYR A 225 -5.22 8.14 8.44
N ARG A 226 -5.01 7.02 9.15
CA ARG A 226 -3.85 6.79 10.01
C ARG A 226 -3.33 5.38 9.77
N LEU A 227 -2.09 5.10 10.18
CA LEU A 227 -1.50 3.77 10.12
C LEU A 227 -1.48 3.11 11.50
N GLY A 228 -1.81 1.83 11.53
CA GLY A 228 -1.72 0.96 12.69
C GLY A 228 -0.90 -0.29 12.40
N LEU A 229 -0.69 -1.11 13.43
CA LEU A 229 0.06 -2.36 13.32
C LEU A 229 -0.83 -3.55 13.67
N ALA A 230 -0.70 -4.60 12.88
CA ALA A 230 -1.18 -5.92 13.24
C ALA A 230 -0.12 -6.97 12.88
N LEU A 231 -0.18 -8.09 13.58
CA LEU A 231 0.69 -9.24 13.39
C LEU A 231 -0.20 -10.44 13.05
N LEU A 232 0.02 -11.05 11.91
CA LEU A 232 -0.67 -12.27 11.49
C LEU A 232 0.22 -13.48 11.74
N ASP A 233 -0.37 -14.66 11.95
CA ASP A 233 0.38 -15.89 12.12
C ASP A 233 1.15 -16.26 10.83
N ARG A 234 2.39 -16.73 10.98
CA ARG A 234 3.29 -16.97 9.84
C ARG A 234 2.80 -18.06 8.90
N ASP A 235 2.20 -19.11 9.46
CA ASP A 235 1.76 -20.30 8.74
C ASP A 235 0.23 -20.29 8.54
N HIS A 236 -0.49 -19.51 9.35
CA HIS A 236 -1.94 -19.34 9.32
C HIS A 236 -2.36 -17.85 9.27
N PRO A 237 -2.01 -17.09 8.22
CA PRO A 237 -2.18 -15.63 8.18
C PRO A 237 -3.63 -15.14 8.25
N GLU A 238 -4.62 -16.03 8.15
CA GLU A 238 -6.00 -15.74 8.53
C GLU A 238 -6.19 -15.45 10.03
N ARG A 239 -5.20 -15.81 10.87
CA ARG A 239 -5.21 -15.61 12.32
C ARG A 239 -4.42 -14.36 12.69
N VAL A 240 -5.12 -13.38 13.27
CA VAL A 240 -4.50 -12.17 13.84
C VAL A 240 -3.92 -12.50 15.21
N LEU A 241 -2.60 -12.52 15.32
CA LEU A 241 -1.88 -12.73 16.58
C LEU A 241 -1.89 -11.48 17.46
N ALA A 242 -1.78 -10.30 16.87
CA ALA A 242 -1.82 -9.04 17.60
C ALA A 242 -2.44 -7.93 16.73
N ARG A 243 -3.14 -6.99 17.37
CA ARG A 243 -3.60 -5.76 16.72
C ARG A 243 -3.50 -4.62 17.72
N VAL A 244 -2.63 -3.66 17.43
CA VAL A 244 -2.40 -2.52 18.32
C VAL A 244 -3.68 -1.66 18.43
N PRO A 245 -4.11 -1.25 19.64
CA PRO A 245 -5.38 -0.53 19.83
C PRO A 245 -5.34 0.93 19.36
N HIS A 246 -4.14 1.51 19.21
CA HIS A 246 -3.91 2.88 18.76
C HIS A 246 -3.14 2.89 17.44
N TRP A 247 -3.21 4.01 16.73
CA TRP A 247 -2.41 4.26 15.53
C TRP A 247 -0.96 4.58 15.92
N VAL A 248 -0.03 4.35 15.00
CA VAL A 248 1.42 4.57 15.17
C VAL A 248 1.97 5.69 14.31
N LEU A 249 1.22 6.10 13.28
CA LEU A 249 1.46 7.29 12.47
C LEU A 249 0.11 7.85 12.00
N GLY A 250 -0.09 9.16 12.13
CA GLY A 250 -1.31 9.84 11.68
C GLY A 250 -0.99 11.26 11.22
N PRO A 251 -1.94 12.04 10.69
CA PRO A 251 -1.67 13.38 10.17
C PRO A 251 -1.41 14.37 11.31
N HIS A 252 -0.27 15.05 11.26
CA HIS A 252 0.16 16.08 12.20
C HIS A 252 0.80 17.27 11.49
N GLU A 253 1.57 17.03 10.43
CA GLU A 253 2.22 18.09 9.67
C GLU A 253 1.25 18.77 8.70
N LEU A 254 1.54 20.03 8.31
CA LEU A 254 0.67 20.78 7.41
C LEU A 254 0.44 20.04 6.08
N TYR A 255 1.46 19.38 5.54
CA TYR A 255 1.36 18.58 4.31
C TYR A 255 0.54 17.28 4.48
N GLU A 256 0.26 16.85 5.71
CA GLU A 256 -0.60 15.69 6.05
C GLU A 256 -2.04 16.11 6.39
N MET A 257 -2.24 17.40 6.68
CA MET A 257 -3.55 17.96 7.03
C MET A 257 -4.21 18.70 5.85
N MET A 258 -3.43 19.33 4.98
CA MET A 258 -3.91 20.16 3.87
C MET A 258 -3.40 19.65 2.51
N GLY A 259 -4.34 19.28 1.64
CA GLY A 259 -4.15 18.85 0.26
C GLY A 259 -5.50 18.50 -0.34
N GLU A 260 -5.52 17.64 -1.36
CA GLU A 260 -6.75 17.22 -2.03
C GLU A 260 -7.70 16.48 -1.11
N VAL A 261 -7.15 15.55 -0.32
CA VAL A 261 -7.88 14.86 0.74
C VAL A 261 -7.26 15.22 2.08
N HIS A 262 -7.96 16.01 2.88
CA HIS A 262 -7.48 16.43 4.18
C HIS A 262 -7.24 15.26 5.15
N ASN A 263 -6.24 15.39 6.01
CA ASN A 263 -5.95 14.45 7.10
C ASN A 263 -5.65 13.01 6.62
N VAL A 264 -4.70 12.86 5.70
CA VAL A 264 -4.30 11.56 5.14
C VAL A 264 -2.83 11.28 5.37
N VAL A 265 -2.58 10.12 5.97
CA VAL A 265 -1.32 9.37 5.91
C VAL A 265 -1.67 7.97 5.40
N PHE A 266 -1.18 7.61 4.21
CA PHE A 266 -1.50 6.35 3.54
C PHE A 266 -0.26 5.72 2.94
N THR A 267 0.01 4.43 3.20
CA THR A 267 1.19 3.74 2.64
C THR A 267 0.79 2.60 1.71
N CYS A 268 1.61 2.39 0.67
CA CYS A 268 1.52 1.25 -0.24
C CYS A 268 2.75 0.33 -0.14
N GLY A 269 3.62 0.52 0.86
CA GLY A 269 4.81 -0.31 1.02
C GLY A 269 5.87 0.29 1.94
N CYS A 270 6.82 -0.55 2.32
CA CYS A 270 7.96 -0.16 3.14
C CYS A 270 9.21 -0.95 2.74
N LEU A 271 10.37 -0.44 3.11
CA LEU A 271 11.64 -1.17 3.05
C LEU A 271 12.16 -1.41 4.47
N VAL A 272 12.91 -2.49 4.66
CA VAL A 272 13.69 -2.71 5.88
C VAL A 272 15.17 -2.47 5.56
N ARG A 273 15.78 -1.48 6.21
CA ARG A 273 17.19 -1.13 6.04
C ARG A 273 17.83 -0.95 7.40
N GLU A 274 18.93 -1.64 7.67
CA GLU A 274 19.71 -1.49 8.91
C GLU A 274 18.87 -1.65 10.21
N GLY A 275 17.81 -2.46 10.13
CA GLY A 275 16.86 -2.69 11.23
C GLY A 275 15.76 -1.62 11.37
N ASP A 276 15.72 -0.62 10.49
CA ASP A 276 14.67 0.39 10.40
C ASP A 276 13.65 0.01 9.32
N VAL A 277 12.37 0.24 9.62
CA VAL A 277 11.28 0.19 8.64
C VAL A 277 11.10 1.59 8.05
N HIS A 278 11.43 1.74 6.78
CA HIS A 278 11.25 2.94 5.97
C HIS A 278 9.89 2.88 5.28
N VAL A 279 8.93 3.66 5.77
CA VAL A 279 7.57 3.72 5.24
C VAL A 279 7.45 4.93 4.33
N TYR A 280 7.27 4.66 3.04
CA TYR A 280 6.89 5.69 2.07
C TYR A 280 5.37 5.83 2.09
N TYR A 281 4.88 7.05 2.22
CA TYR A 281 3.46 7.30 2.37
C TYR A 281 3.00 8.50 1.54
N GLY A 282 1.79 8.40 0.99
CA GLY A 282 1.04 9.54 0.48
C GLY A 282 0.56 10.40 1.64
N ALA A 283 0.79 11.70 1.51
CA ALA A 283 0.24 12.72 2.39
C ALA A 283 -0.79 13.54 1.59
N THR A 284 -2.01 13.60 2.13
CA THR A 284 -3.17 14.35 1.60
C THR A 284 -3.53 14.11 0.13
N ASP A 285 -3.20 12.93 -0.40
CA ASP A 285 -3.32 12.59 -1.82
C ASP A 285 -2.65 13.66 -2.71
N SER A 286 -1.52 14.21 -2.27
CA SER A 286 -0.87 15.34 -2.95
C SER A 286 0.65 15.24 -3.02
N SER A 287 1.26 14.47 -2.10
CA SER A 287 2.71 14.33 -2.03
C SER A 287 3.16 12.97 -1.49
N VAL A 288 4.41 12.62 -1.76
CA VAL A 288 5.09 11.46 -1.18
C VAL A 288 6.00 11.91 -0.05
N CYS A 289 5.92 11.21 1.08
CA CYS A 289 6.70 11.43 2.29
C CYS A 289 7.35 10.13 2.77
N LEU A 290 8.31 10.26 3.69
CA LEU A 290 8.99 9.14 4.34
C LEU A 290 8.93 9.28 5.86
N ALA A 291 8.70 8.17 6.55
CA ALA A 291 8.89 8.03 7.98
C ALA A 291 9.62 6.73 8.32
N THR A 292 10.36 6.73 9.43
CA THR A 292 11.22 5.61 9.85
C THR A 292 10.94 5.20 11.29
N ALA A 293 11.01 3.91 11.60
CA ALA A 293 10.94 3.38 12.95
C ALA A 293 11.80 2.11 13.08
N ARG A 294 12.35 1.82 14.27
CA ARG A 294 13.05 0.55 14.52
C ARG A 294 12.06 -0.61 14.37
N LEU A 295 12.40 -1.63 13.58
CA LEU A 295 11.58 -2.84 13.44
C LEU A 295 11.34 -3.51 14.81
N ASP A 296 12.38 -3.56 15.64
CA ASP A 296 12.30 -4.15 16.99
C ASP A 296 11.28 -3.43 17.87
N ASP A 297 11.15 -2.10 17.77
CA ASP A 297 10.17 -1.33 18.54
C ASP A 297 8.73 -1.61 18.07
N LEU A 298 8.53 -1.75 16.75
CA LEU A 298 7.24 -2.12 16.17
C LEU A 298 6.82 -3.53 16.64
N LEU A 299 7.74 -4.50 16.57
CA LEU A 299 7.50 -5.87 17.03
C LEU A 299 7.30 -5.94 18.53
N ALA A 300 8.09 -5.22 19.32
CA ALA A 300 7.91 -5.13 20.77
C ALA A 300 6.52 -4.58 21.13
N LEU A 301 6.03 -3.58 20.38
CA LEU A 301 4.67 -3.07 20.57
C LEU A 301 3.61 -4.15 20.23
N CYS A 302 3.75 -4.86 19.11
CA CYS A 302 2.84 -5.95 18.75
C CYS A 302 2.82 -7.07 19.80
N ARG A 303 3.99 -7.49 20.31
CA ARG A 303 4.09 -8.53 21.35
C ARG A 303 3.33 -8.19 22.63
N ARG A 304 3.26 -6.90 23.01
CA ARG A 304 2.47 -6.44 24.18
C ARG A 304 0.96 -6.65 24.01
N TYR A 305 0.47 -6.73 22.78
CA TYR A 305 -0.94 -6.91 22.44
C TYR A 305 -1.20 -8.26 21.76
N ARG A 306 -0.31 -9.24 21.94
CA ARG A 306 -0.51 -10.59 21.43
C ARG A 306 -1.71 -11.22 22.14
N GLN A 307 -2.66 -11.70 21.36
CA GLN A 307 -3.81 -12.45 21.84
C GLN A 307 -3.32 -13.80 22.38
N GLN A 308 -3.85 -14.21 23.53
CA GLN A 308 -3.57 -15.51 24.13
C GLN A 308 -4.25 -16.63 23.34
#